data_AF-A0A2P2MAX4-F1
#
_entry.id   AF-A0A2P2MAX4-F1
#
_cell.length_a   1.000
_cell.length_b   1.000
_cell.length_c   1.000
_cell.angle_alpha   90.00
_cell.angle_beta   90.00
_cell.angle_gamma   90.00
#
_symmetry.space_group_name_H-M   'P 1'
#
loop_
_entity.id
_entity.type
_entity.pdbx_description
1 polymer ?
#
loop_
_entity_poly.entity_id
_entity_poly.type
_entity_poly.pdbx_seq_one_letter_code
_entity_poly.pdbx_strand_id
1 'polypeptide(L)'
;MYSLKAAMKWDEDVFGLEYDLDLFNVVAVPDFNMGAMENKSLNIFNSKLVLASPETASDGDYAAILGVIGHEYFHNWTGNRVTCRDWFQLSLKEGLTVFRDQEFSSDMGSRTVKRIADVSKLRNYQFPQDAGPMAHPVRPHSYIKMDNFYTVTVYEKGAEVVRMYKTLLGSQGFRKGMDLYFQRHDGQAVTCEDFFAAMRDANDADFANFLLWYGSALFLLDFHLF
;
A
#
# COMPACT_ATOMS: atom_id res chain seq x y z
N MET A 1 8.33 13.15 15.42
CA MET A 1 9.44 12.56 14.63
C MET A 1 9.77 11.10 14.98
N TYR A 2 9.03 10.42 15.87
CA TYR A 2 9.24 8.98 16.19
C TYR A 2 8.81 8.06 15.03
N SER A 3 7.58 8.22 14.54
CA SER A 3 6.99 7.36 13.50
C SER A 3 7.84 7.25 12.24
N LEU A 4 8.42 8.36 11.78
CA LEU A 4 9.30 8.37 10.61
C LEU A 4 10.55 7.52 10.83
N LYS A 5 11.23 7.68 11.97
CA LYS A 5 12.42 6.88 12.30
C LYS A 5 12.10 5.40 12.43
N ALA A 6 10.94 5.07 13.01
CA ALA A 6 10.46 3.70 13.12
C ALA A 6 10.17 3.09 11.73
N ALA A 7 9.54 3.84 10.83
CA ALA A 7 9.30 3.41 9.45
C ALA A 7 10.61 3.17 8.68
N MET A 8 11.58 4.09 8.79
CA MET A 8 12.91 3.94 8.18
C MET A 8 13.57 2.63 8.64
N LYS A 9 13.67 2.44 9.96
CA LYS A 9 14.32 1.25 10.52
C LYS A 9 13.59 -0.04 10.16
N TRP A 10 12.27 -0.02 10.15
CA TRP A 10 11.47 -1.20 9.81
C TRP A 10 11.62 -1.59 8.35
N ASP A 11 11.70 -0.63 7.41
CA ASP A 11 11.87 -0.94 5.99
C ASP A 11 13.27 -1.52 5.69
N GLU A 12 14.29 -1.02 6.40
CA GLU A 12 15.63 -1.63 6.43
C GLU A 12 15.59 -3.08 6.94
N ASP A 13 14.93 -3.33 8.08
CA ASP A 13 14.91 -4.64 8.71
C ASP A 13 14.06 -5.68 7.95
N VAL A 14 12.92 -5.26 7.41
CA VAL A 14 11.93 -6.17 6.82
C VAL A 14 12.12 -6.34 5.32
N PHE A 15 12.48 -5.27 4.61
CA PHE A 15 12.64 -5.31 3.16
C PHE A 15 14.08 -5.06 2.68
N GLY A 16 14.97 -4.56 3.54
CA GLY A 16 16.34 -4.20 3.14
C GLY A 16 16.40 -2.90 2.34
N LEU A 17 15.48 -1.97 2.61
CA LEU A 17 15.28 -0.76 1.82
C LEU A 17 15.73 0.48 2.60
N GLU A 18 16.94 0.93 2.31
CA GLU A 18 17.50 2.16 2.86
C GLU A 18 16.95 3.40 2.13
N TYR A 19 16.91 4.53 2.83
CA TYR A 19 16.63 5.82 2.21
C TYR A 19 17.80 6.27 1.34
N ASP A 20 17.50 6.93 0.22
CA ASP A 20 18.45 7.18 -0.87
C ASP A 20 18.90 8.64 -1.00
N LEU A 21 18.54 9.51 -0.05
CA LEU A 21 18.91 10.94 -0.04
C LEU A 21 19.39 11.37 1.37
N ASP A 22 20.01 12.55 1.43
CA ASP A 22 20.58 13.09 2.68
C ASP A 22 19.53 13.63 3.66
N LEU A 23 18.38 14.08 3.14
CA LEU A 23 17.35 14.77 3.92
C LEU A 23 15.95 14.26 3.56
N PHE A 24 15.15 14.02 4.60
CA PHE A 24 13.73 13.72 4.49
C PHE A 24 12.92 14.81 5.20
N ASN A 25 12.18 15.61 4.43
CA ASN A 25 11.38 16.71 4.96
C ASN A 25 9.89 16.32 5.03
N VAL A 26 9.23 16.76 6.10
CA VAL A 26 7.78 16.62 6.29
C VAL A 26 7.20 18.00 6.55
N VAL A 27 6.21 18.40 5.76
CA VAL A 27 5.49 19.67 5.92
C VAL A 27 4.04 19.37 6.29
N ALA A 28 3.58 19.90 7.42
CA ALA A 28 2.18 19.81 7.83
C ALA A 28 1.42 21.05 7.37
N VAL A 29 0.30 20.86 6.68
CA VAL A 29 -0.59 21.94 6.21
C VAL A 29 -2.03 21.71 6.68
N PRO A 30 -2.78 22.77 7.06
CA PRO A 30 -4.15 22.61 7.54
C PRO A 30 -5.15 22.28 6.43
N ASP A 31 -4.94 22.82 5.23
CA ASP A 31 -5.85 22.68 4.08
C ASP A 31 -5.28 21.69 3.06
N PHE A 32 -5.72 20.43 3.14
CA PHE A 32 -5.29 19.36 2.24
C PHE A 32 -6.42 18.37 1.97
N ASN A 33 -6.72 18.10 0.70
CA ASN A 33 -7.83 17.22 0.30
C ASN A 33 -7.58 15.75 0.66
N MET A 34 -6.31 15.31 0.57
CA MET A 34 -5.90 13.95 0.89
C MET A 34 -5.36 13.88 2.34
N GLY A 35 -4.97 12.68 2.78
CA GLY A 35 -4.29 12.51 4.06
C GLY A 35 -2.87 13.04 4.02
N ALA A 36 -2.08 12.60 3.05
CA ALA A 36 -0.72 13.05 2.81
C ALA A 36 -0.34 12.78 1.34
N MET A 37 0.90 13.14 0.97
CA MET A 37 1.44 12.99 -0.38
C MET A 37 2.94 12.74 -0.34
N GLU A 38 3.38 11.75 -1.11
CA GLU A 38 4.72 11.14 -1.07
C GLU A 38 5.80 11.88 -1.88
N ASN A 39 5.66 13.20 -2.07
CA ASN A 39 6.60 13.94 -2.91
C ASN A 39 8.04 13.70 -2.44
N LYS A 40 8.90 13.20 -3.35
CA LYS A 40 10.25 12.71 -3.03
C LYS A 40 11.02 13.74 -2.19
N SER A 41 11.41 13.35 -0.98
CA SER A 41 12.13 14.15 0.05
C SER A 41 11.38 15.33 0.69
N LEU A 42 10.14 15.60 0.27
CA LEU A 42 9.32 16.71 0.77
C LEU A 42 7.84 16.28 0.87
N ASN A 43 7.57 15.32 1.75
CA ASN A 43 6.22 14.83 1.94
C ASN A 43 5.35 15.94 2.57
N ILE A 44 4.13 16.09 2.05
CA ILE A 44 3.16 17.08 2.51
C ILE A 44 2.00 16.35 3.17
N PHE A 45 1.69 16.68 4.41
CA PHE A 45 0.67 16.01 5.19
C PHE A 45 -0.43 16.99 5.60
N ASN A 46 -1.66 16.50 5.63
CA ASN A 46 -2.72 17.13 6.41
C ASN A 46 -2.29 17.17 7.89
N SER A 47 -2.41 18.32 8.54
CA SER A 47 -1.95 18.52 9.93
C SER A 47 -2.55 17.52 10.93
N LYS A 48 -3.77 17.02 10.66
CA LYS A 48 -4.42 15.93 11.42
C LYS A 48 -3.56 14.66 11.51
N LEU A 49 -2.73 14.40 10.50
CA LEU A 49 -1.91 13.19 10.39
C LEU A 49 -0.44 13.45 10.77
N VAL A 50 -0.17 14.55 11.48
CA VAL A 50 1.17 14.87 12.02
C VAL A 50 1.11 15.38 13.46
N LEU A 51 0.18 16.29 13.76
CA LEU A 51 0.12 16.98 15.05
C LEU A 51 -0.64 16.13 16.07
N ALA A 52 0.06 15.68 17.12
CA ALA A 52 -0.53 14.97 18.24
C ALA A 52 0.11 15.37 19.57
N SER A 53 -0.74 15.47 20.60
CA SER A 53 -0.36 15.61 22.00
C SER A 53 -1.29 14.77 22.87
N PRO A 54 -0.88 14.32 24.06
CA PRO A 54 -1.74 13.55 24.96
C PRO A 54 -3.07 14.24 25.30
N GLU A 55 -3.10 15.57 25.26
CA GLU A 55 -4.28 16.39 25.57
C GLU A 55 -5.25 16.50 24.39
N THR A 56 -4.79 16.29 23.15
CA THR A 56 -5.57 16.60 21.93
C THR A 56 -5.78 15.43 20.98
N ALA A 57 -5.07 14.32 21.15
CA ALA A 57 -5.10 13.18 20.24
C ALA A 57 -5.46 11.89 20.98
N SER A 58 -6.36 11.11 20.39
CA SER A 58 -6.71 9.78 20.88
C SER A 58 -5.66 8.73 20.49
N ASP A 59 -5.70 7.55 21.12
CA ASP A 59 -4.86 6.42 20.70
C ASP A 59 -5.06 6.05 19.22
N GLY A 60 -6.30 6.22 18.71
CA GLY A 60 -6.62 6.03 17.31
C GLY A 60 -5.93 7.04 16.40
N ASP A 61 -5.83 8.30 16.83
CA ASP A 61 -5.10 9.34 16.09
C ASP A 61 -3.59 9.05 16.08
N TYR A 62 -3.00 8.65 17.21
CA TYR A 62 -1.60 8.23 17.27
C TYR A 62 -1.31 7.04 16.34
N ALA A 63 -2.20 6.03 16.32
CA ALA A 63 -2.07 4.88 15.42
C ALA A 63 -2.20 5.29 13.94
N ALA A 64 -3.12 6.20 13.62
CA ALA A 64 -3.28 6.72 12.26
C ALA A 64 -2.04 7.52 11.80
N ILE A 65 -1.49 8.37 12.66
CA ILE A 65 -0.26 9.13 12.40
C ILE A 65 0.92 8.18 12.15
N LEU A 66 1.06 7.14 12.98
CA LEU A 66 2.10 6.12 12.80
C LEU A 66 1.95 5.43 11.43
N GLY A 67 0.75 4.94 11.12
CA GLY A 67 0.46 4.25 9.87
C GLY A 67 0.70 5.12 8.64
N VAL A 68 0.16 6.34 8.61
CA VAL A 68 0.29 7.23 7.44
C VAL A 68 1.72 7.74 7.28
N ILE A 69 2.44 8.11 8.36
CA ILE A 69 3.86 8.46 8.21
C ILE A 69 4.66 7.29 7.65
N GLY A 70 4.36 6.05 8.06
CA GLY A 70 4.94 4.85 7.49
C GLY A 70 4.62 4.72 6.00
N HIS A 71 3.35 4.78 5.64
CA HIS A 71 2.85 4.71 4.26
C HIS A 71 3.60 5.66 3.31
N GLU A 72 3.65 6.94 3.68
CA GLU A 72 4.29 7.98 2.88
C GLU A 72 5.81 7.81 2.76
N TYR A 73 6.46 7.26 3.79
CA TYR A 73 7.87 6.88 3.72
C TYR A 73 8.08 5.67 2.80
N PHE A 74 7.23 4.65 2.91
CA PHE A 74 7.36 3.41 2.12
C PHE A 74 7.20 3.63 0.63
N HIS A 75 6.41 4.63 0.22
CA HIS A 75 6.33 5.09 -1.16
C HIS A 75 7.68 5.52 -1.76
N ASN A 76 8.68 5.84 -0.93
CA ASN A 76 10.04 6.13 -1.43
C ASN A 76 10.56 5.03 -2.36
N TRP A 77 10.24 3.78 -2.07
CA TRP A 77 10.55 2.64 -2.92
C TRP A 77 9.36 2.20 -3.78
N THR A 78 8.19 2.03 -3.17
CA THR A 78 6.98 1.51 -3.82
C THR A 78 6.07 2.64 -4.31
N GLY A 79 6.57 3.44 -5.25
CA GLY A 79 5.83 4.57 -5.84
C GLY A 79 6.76 5.63 -6.47
N ASN A 80 7.91 5.87 -5.84
CA ASN A 80 8.89 6.85 -6.29
C ASN A 80 10.05 6.20 -7.06
N ARG A 81 10.87 5.34 -6.42
CA ARG A 81 11.99 4.63 -7.09
C ARG A 81 11.49 3.72 -8.21
N VAL A 82 10.42 2.97 -7.95
CA VAL A 82 9.66 2.26 -8.98
C VAL A 82 8.27 2.88 -9.03
N THR A 83 7.94 3.52 -10.14
CA THR A 83 6.69 4.28 -10.29
C THR A 83 5.72 3.63 -11.26
N CYS A 84 4.52 4.20 -11.39
CA CYS A 84 3.48 3.70 -12.28
C CYS A 84 3.75 4.16 -13.73
N ARG A 85 3.75 3.22 -14.69
CA ARG A 85 3.83 3.53 -16.13
C ARG A 85 2.70 4.44 -16.59
N ASP A 86 1.51 4.19 -16.07
CA ASP A 86 0.28 4.93 -16.33
C ASP A 86 -0.65 4.84 -15.11
N TRP A 87 -1.64 5.72 -15.03
CA TRP A 87 -2.51 5.82 -13.85
C TRP A 87 -3.46 4.63 -13.66
N PHE A 88 -3.68 3.79 -14.67
CA PHE A 88 -4.41 2.54 -14.45
C PHE A 88 -3.66 1.64 -13.48
N GLN A 89 -2.32 1.73 -13.46
CA GLN A 89 -1.46 0.98 -12.54
C GLN A 89 -1.46 1.54 -11.12
N LEU A 90 -2.37 2.44 -10.72
CA LEU A 90 -2.32 3.09 -9.39
C LEU A 90 -2.21 2.07 -8.23
N SER A 91 -2.94 0.95 -8.30
CA SER A 91 -2.87 -0.09 -7.26
C SER A 91 -1.50 -0.78 -7.15
N LEU A 92 -0.63 -0.68 -8.16
CA LEU A 92 0.77 -1.12 -8.07
C LEU A 92 1.48 -0.43 -6.91
N LYS A 93 1.39 0.90 -6.84
CA LYS A 93 2.02 1.67 -5.75
C LYS A 93 1.13 1.69 -4.51
N GLU A 94 -0.18 1.88 -4.68
CA GLU A 94 -1.09 2.06 -3.54
C GLU A 94 -1.36 0.76 -2.81
N GLY A 95 -1.76 -0.29 -3.52
CA GLY A 95 -2.04 -1.59 -2.90
C GLY A 95 -0.80 -2.15 -2.20
N LEU A 96 0.38 -2.04 -2.83
CA LEU A 96 1.63 -2.49 -2.25
C LEU A 96 2.06 -1.65 -1.04
N THR A 97 1.88 -0.33 -1.08
CA THR A 97 2.27 0.55 0.02
C THR A 97 1.31 0.45 1.19
N VAL A 98 -0.01 0.32 0.92
CA VAL A 98 -1.00 0.00 1.96
C VAL A 98 -0.65 -1.34 2.62
N PHE A 99 -0.34 -2.38 1.84
CA PHE A 99 0.11 -3.64 2.43
C PHE A 99 1.34 -3.46 3.33
N ARG A 100 2.33 -2.65 2.92
CA ARG A 100 3.53 -2.35 3.72
C ARG A 100 3.19 -1.60 5.00
N ASP A 101 2.29 -0.60 4.97
CA ASP A 101 1.85 0.10 6.18
C ASP A 101 1.02 -0.79 7.13
N GLN A 102 0.25 -1.73 6.59
CA GLN A 102 -0.52 -2.68 7.37
C GLN A 102 0.41 -3.63 8.13
N GLU A 103 1.47 -4.11 7.47
CA GLU A 103 2.49 -4.95 8.12
C GLU A 103 3.31 -4.15 9.16
N PHE A 104 3.72 -2.92 8.82
CA PHE A 104 4.43 -2.03 9.74
C PHE A 104 3.62 -1.75 11.01
N SER A 105 2.36 -1.33 10.85
CA SER A 105 1.46 -1.06 11.97
C SER A 105 1.17 -2.32 12.79
N SER A 106 1.15 -3.49 12.15
CA SER A 106 0.99 -4.78 12.83
C SER A 106 2.19 -5.12 13.72
N ASP A 107 3.41 -4.83 13.25
CA ASP A 107 4.65 -5.11 13.98
C ASP A 107 4.94 -4.08 15.07
N MET A 108 4.57 -2.81 14.86
CA MET A 108 4.72 -1.75 15.87
C MET A 108 3.65 -1.83 16.98
N GLY A 109 2.54 -2.53 16.73
CA GLY A 109 1.41 -2.63 17.63
C GLY A 109 0.91 -4.06 17.77
N SER A 110 -0.39 -4.26 17.55
CA SER A 110 -1.02 -5.57 17.61
C SER A 110 -1.48 -6.00 16.23
N ARG A 111 -0.81 -7.01 15.68
CA ARG A 111 -1.16 -7.65 14.40
C ARG A 111 -2.62 -8.10 14.34
N THR A 112 -3.15 -8.67 15.42
CA THR A 112 -4.55 -9.10 15.48
C THR A 112 -5.52 -7.92 15.40
N VAL A 113 -5.27 -6.86 16.18
CA VAL A 113 -6.13 -5.66 16.18
C VAL A 113 -6.07 -4.96 14.82
N LYS A 114 -4.87 -4.81 14.25
CA LYS A 114 -4.70 -4.19 12.93
C LYS A 114 -5.46 -4.99 11.85
N ARG A 115 -5.31 -6.31 11.84
CA ARG A 115 -6.00 -7.17 10.88
C ARG A 115 -7.52 -7.08 11.01
N ILE A 116 -8.07 -7.07 12.24
CA ILE A 116 -9.50 -6.90 12.46
C ILE A 116 -9.97 -5.55 11.89
N ALA A 117 -9.25 -4.47 12.17
CA ALA A 117 -9.59 -3.14 11.68
C ALA A 117 -9.60 -3.08 10.14
N ASP A 118 -8.61 -3.69 9.47
CA ASP A 118 -8.50 -3.71 8.02
C ASP A 118 -9.62 -4.53 7.36
N VAL A 119 -9.93 -5.71 7.92
CA VAL A 119 -11.08 -6.52 7.47
C VAL A 119 -12.40 -5.77 7.68
N SER A 120 -12.57 -5.10 8.81
CA SER A 120 -13.75 -4.26 9.06
C SER A 120 -13.85 -3.13 8.02
N LYS A 121 -12.74 -2.48 7.65
CA LYS A 121 -12.72 -1.44 6.63
C LYS A 121 -13.14 -1.98 5.25
N LEU A 122 -12.65 -3.15 4.86
CA LEU A 122 -13.07 -3.81 3.62
C LEU A 122 -14.56 -4.11 3.61
N ARG A 123 -15.07 -4.79 4.66
CA ARG A 123 -16.48 -5.19 4.73
C ARG A 123 -17.44 -4.00 4.79
N ASN A 124 -17.06 -2.93 5.50
CA ASN A 124 -17.93 -1.78 5.72
C ASN A 124 -17.89 -0.76 4.59
N TYR A 125 -16.79 -0.68 3.82
CA TYR A 125 -16.61 0.36 2.80
C TYR A 125 -16.28 -0.19 1.42
N GLN A 126 -15.36 -1.16 1.33
CA GLN A 126 -14.92 -1.70 0.04
C GLN A 126 -16.00 -2.59 -0.59
N PHE A 127 -16.64 -3.49 0.16
CA PHE A 127 -17.68 -4.37 -0.40
C PHE A 127 -18.89 -3.58 -0.90
N PRO A 128 -19.40 -2.56 -0.17
CA PRO A 128 -20.43 -1.69 -0.72
C PRO A 128 -19.99 -0.95 -2.00
N GLN A 129 -18.72 -0.53 -2.10
CA GLN A 129 -18.19 0.09 -3.32
C GLN A 129 -18.17 -0.89 -4.49
N ASP A 130 -17.72 -2.12 -4.28
CA ASP A 130 -17.65 -3.18 -5.30
C ASP A 130 -19.03 -3.72 -5.72
N ALA A 131 -20.04 -3.58 -4.87
CA ALA A 131 -21.43 -3.91 -5.18
C ALA A 131 -22.21 -2.71 -5.76
N GLY A 132 -21.58 -1.54 -5.86
CA GLY A 132 -22.21 -0.28 -6.25
C GLY A 132 -21.98 0.12 -7.71
N PRO A 133 -22.56 1.25 -8.16
CA PRO A 133 -22.37 1.78 -9.51
C PRO A 133 -20.92 2.22 -9.82
N MET A 134 -20.11 2.40 -8.79
CA MET A 134 -18.69 2.73 -8.88
C MET A 134 -17.79 1.49 -8.78
N ALA A 135 -18.34 0.28 -8.92
CA ALA A 135 -17.56 -0.93 -8.92
C ALA A 135 -16.52 -0.91 -10.06
N HIS A 136 -15.28 -1.21 -9.72
CA HIS A 136 -14.18 -1.31 -10.68
C HIS A 136 -13.11 -2.26 -10.13
N PRO A 137 -12.34 -2.95 -10.98
CA PRO A 137 -11.19 -3.72 -10.52
C PRO A 137 -10.14 -2.85 -9.82
N VAL A 138 -9.23 -3.49 -9.08
CA VAL A 138 -8.08 -2.79 -8.45
C VAL A 138 -7.19 -2.13 -9.51
N ARG A 139 -7.18 -2.62 -10.75
CA ARG A 139 -6.64 -1.93 -11.91
C ARG A 139 -7.78 -1.54 -12.87
N PRO A 140 -8.29 -0.30 -12.80
CA PRO A 140 -9.41 0.15 -13.62
C PRO A 140 -9.18 -0.06 -15.12
N HIS A 141 -10.23 -0.36 -15.87
CA HIS A 141 -10.15 -0.47 -17.34
C HIS A 141 -10.38 0.87 -18.04
N SER A 142 -11.06 1.81 -17.39
CA SER A 142 -11.35 3.15 -17.91
C SER A 142 -11.60 4.12 -16.75
N TYR A 143 -11.34 5.39 -16.99
CA TYR A 143 -11.73 6.49 -16.11
C TYR A 143 -11.98 7.76 -16.93
N ILE A 144 -12.81 8.66 -16.40
CA ILE A 144 -12.95 10.02 -16.95
C ILE A 144 -12.03 10.99 -16.20
N LYS A 145 -12.05 10.91 -14.86
CA LYS A 145 -11.21 11.70 -13.97
C LYS A 145 -10.49 10.77 -13.01
N MET A 146 -9.15 10.76 -13.06
CA MET A 146 -8.34 9.82 -12.27
C MET A 146 -8.46 10.06 -10.76
N ASP A 147 -8.65 11.31 -10.32
CA ASP A 147 -8.85 11.63 -8.89
C ASP A 147 -10.00 10.83 -8.25
N ASN A 148 -11.00 10.41 -9.04
CA ASN A 148 -12.13 9.62 -8.54
C ASN A 148 -11.77 8.14 -8.28
N PHE A 149 -10.57 7.69 -8.67
CA PHE A 149 -10.09 6.31 -8.52
C PHE A 149 -9.11 6.13 -7.36
N TYR A 150 -8.85 7.18 -6.58
CA TYR A 150 -8.25 7.09 -5.24
C TYR A 150 -9.27 6.51 -4.26
N THR A 151 -9.48 5.20 -4.35
CA THR A 151 -10.65 4.49 -3.80
C THR A 151 -10.25 3.37 -2.85
N VAL A 152 -11.20 2.95 -2.00
CA VAL A 152 -11.01 1.82 -1.09
C VAL A 152 -10.69 0.53 -1.87
N THR A 153 -11.24 0.35 -3.07
CA THR A 153 -10.87 -0.77 -3.94
C THR A 153 -9.40 -0.72 -4.40
N VAL A 154 -8.91 0.42 -4.91
CA VAL A 154 -7.51 0.52 -5.37
C VAL A 154 -6.51 0.33 -4.23
N TYR A 155 -6.83 0.87 -3.05
CA TYR A 155 -5.99 0.89 -1.86
C TYR A 155 -6.11 -0.41 -1.05
N GLU A 156 -7.27 -0.63 -0.40
CA GLU A 156 -7.44 -1.70 0.59
C GLU A 156 -7.60 -3.07 -0.07
N LYS A 157 -8.44 -3.19 -1.10
CA LYS A 157 -8.53 -4.46 -1.85
C LYS A 157 -7.24 -4.72 -2.62
N GLY A 158 -6.59 -3.68 -3.14
CA GLY A 158 -5.22 -3.77 -3.68
C GLY A 158 -4.23 -4.39 -2.69
N ALA A 159 -4.26 -3.96 -1.43
CA ALA A 159 -3.42 -4.53 -0.37
C ALA A 159 -3.75 -5.99 -0.07
N GLU A 160 -5.02 -6.39 -0.12
CA GLU A 160 -5.39 -7.80 0.03
C GLU A 160 -4.91 -8.64 -1.17
N VAL A 161 -4.90 -8.09 -2.39
CA VAL A 161 -4.28 -8.74 -3.55
C VAL A 161 -2.78 -8.92 -3.32
N VAL A 162 -2.09 -7.91 -2.80
CA VAL A 162 -0.68 -8.02 -2.42
C VAL A 162 -0.47 -9.09 -1.32
N ARG A 163 -1.34 -9.10 -0.31
CA ARG A 163 -1.34 -10.09 0.77
C ARG A 163 -1.55 -11.51 0.25
N MET A 164 -2.37 -11.71 -0.78
CA MET A 164 -2.53 -13.03 -1.40
C MET A 164 -1.23 -13.55 -2.02
N TYR A 165 -0.37 -12.70 -2.63
CA TYR A 165 0.97 -13.15 -3.03
C TYR A 165 1.77 -13.66 -1.84
N LYS A 166 1.79 -12.93 -0.71
CA LYS A 166 2.49 -13.37 0.50
C LYS A 166 1.93 -14.67 1.07
N THR A 167 0.61 -14.88 1.00
CA THR A 167 -0.01 -16.13 1.43
C THR A 167 0.38 -17.30 0.54
N LEU A 168 0.38 -17.12 -0.79
CA LEU A 168 0.71 -18.17 -1.75
C LEU A 168 2.21 -18.52 -1.76
N LEU A 169 3.07 -17.52 -1.64
CA LEU A 169 4.53 -17.66 -1.75
C LEU A 169 5.23 -17.83 -0.38
N GLY A 170 4.50 -17.60 0.71
CA GLY A 170 5.08 -17.45 2.05
C GLY A 170 5.94 -16.20 2.20
N SER A 171 6.35 -15.89 3.44
CA SER A 171 7.15 -14.68 3.73
C SER A 171 8.49 -14.64 2.97
N GLN A 172 9.19 -15.78 2.87
CA GLN A 172 10.47 -15.83 2.17
C GLN A 172 10.31 -15.68 0.66
N GLY A 173 9.29 -16.31 0.07
CA GLY A 173 9.05 -16.21 -1.36
C GLY A 173 8.59 -14.82 -1.79
N PHE A 174 7.70 -14.21 -1.01
CA PHE A 174 7.32 -12.81 -1.20
C PHE A 174 8.52 -11.87 -1.12
N ARG A 175 9.39 -12.06 -0.12
CA ARG A 175 10.61 -11.25 0.03
C ARG A 175 11.53 -11.37 -1.19
N LYS A 176 11.78 -12.60 -1.69
CA LYS A 176 12.54 -12.82 -2.93
C LYS A 176 11.91 -12.13 -4.14
N GLY A 177 10.58 -12.17 -4.24
CA GLY A 177 9.84 -11.49 -5.31
C GLY A 177 9.99 -9.97 -5.24
N MET A 178 9.95 -9.38 -4.04
CA MET A 178 10.23 -7.96 -3.83
C MET A 178 11.66 -7.59 -4.22
N ASP A 179 12.66 -8.40 -3.85
CA ASP A 179 14.05 -8.18 -4.25
C ASP A 179 14.20 -8.14 -5.76
N LEU A 180 13.65 -9.15 -6.45
CA LEU A 180 13.72 -9.24 -7.89
C LEU A 180 12.97 -8.09 -8.57
N TYR A 181 11.83 -7.67 -8.01
CA TYR A 181 11.06 -6.53 -8.49
C TYR A 181 11.90 -5.24 -8.47
N PHE A 182 12.52 -4.91 -7.34
CA PHE A 182 13.38 -3.73 -7.25
C PHE A 182 14.64 -3.87 -8.10
N GLN A 183 15.28 -5.05 -8.12
CA GLN A 183 16.46 -5.30 -8.95
C GLN A 183 16.18 -5.03 -10.44
N ARG A 184 15.00 -5.39 -10.95
CA ARG A 184 14.63 -5.24 -12.36
C ARG A 184 14.18 -3.82 -12.72
N HIS A 185 13.49 -3.15 -11.80
CA HIS A 185 12.64 -2.01 -12.15
C HIS A 185 12.98 -0.71 -11.43
N ASP A 186 14.05 -0.70 -10.63
CA ASP A 186 14.54 0.54 -10.04
C ASP A 186 14.81 1.64 -11.09
N GLY A 187 14.29 2.83 -10.84
CA GLY A 187 14.35 3.99 -11.74
C GLY A 187 13.37 3.92 -12.92
N GLN A 188 12.41 2.99 -12.93
CA GLN A 188 11.49 2.78 -14.04
C GLN A 188 10.02 3.01 -13.65
N ALA A 189 9.22 3.29 -14.67
CA ALA A 189 7.77 3.33 -14.58
C ALA A 189 7.19 2.02 -15.15
N VAL A 190 6.53 1.21 -14.31
CA VAL A 190 6.16 -0.19 -14.62
C VAL A 190 4.68 -0.49 -14.37
N THR A 191 4.27 -1.74 -14.57
CA THR A 191 2.89 -2.21 -14.51
C THR A 191 2.65 -3.24 -13.41
N CYS A 192 1.37 -3.53 -13.13
CA CYS A 192 1.00 -4.65 -12.25
C CYS A 192 1.51 -6.00 -12.79
N GLU A 193 1.58 -6.19 -14.11
CA GLU A 193 2.17 -7.40 -14.71
C GLU A 193 3.66 -7.55 -14.41
N ASP A 194 4.41 -6.46 -14.34
CA ASP A 194 5.85 -6.51 -14.02
C ASP A 194 6.07 -6.98 -12.56
N PHE A 195 5.23 -6.49 -11.64
CA PHE A 195 5.23 -6.97 -10.25
C PHE A 195 4.84 -8.45 -10.15
N PHE A 196 3.78 -8.86 -10.84
CA PHE A 196 3.39 -10.28 -10.94
C PHE A 196 4.53 -11.14 -11.49
N ALA A 197 5.20 -10.70 -12.56
CA ALA A 197 6.30 -11.42 -13.20
C ALA A 197 7.49 -11.56 -12.25
N ALA A 198 7.86 -10.52 -11.50
CA ALA A 198 8.90 -10.60 -10.49
C ALA A 198 8.56 -11.60 -9.37
N MET A 199 7.31 -11.56 -8.87
CA MET A 199 6.84 -12.51 -7.85
C MET A 199 6.87 -13.96 -8.34
N ARG A 200 6.44 -14.19 -9.58
CA ARG A 200 6.43 -15.50 -10.23
C ARG A 200 7.85 -16.02 -10.46
N ASP A 201 8.69 -15.23 -11.14
CA ASP A 201 10.01 -15.64 -11.58
C ASP A 201 10.98 -15.88 -10.41
N ALA A 202 10.86 -15.10 -9.33
CA ALA A 202 11.71 -15.28 -8.13
C ALA A 202 11.42 -16.58 -7.36
N ASN A 203 10.27 -17.22 -7.63
CA ASN A 203 9.77 -18.37 -6.89
C ASN A 203 9.56 -19.61 -7.74
N ASP A 204 9.78 -19.54 -9.06
CA ASP A 204 9.48 -20.61 -10.02
C ASP A 204 8.07 -21.20 -9.81
N ALA A 205 7.12 -20.33 -9.50
CA ALA A 205 5.78 -20.73 -9.09
C ALA A 205 4.77 -20.39 -10.19
N ASP A 206 3.84 -21.31 -10.45
CA ASP A 206 2.80 -21.10 -11.47
C ASP A 206 1.46 -20.76 -10.81
N PHE A 207 1.06 -19.50 -10.97
CA PHE A 207 -0.25 -18.99 -10.59
C PHE A 207 -0.74 -18.01 -11.67
N ALA A 208 -0.68 -18.44 -12.94
CA ALA A 208 -1.05 -17.63 -14.10
C ALA A 208 -2.45 -16.96 -14.00
N ASN A 209 -3.42 -17.64 -13.38
CA ASN A 209 -4.77 -17.12 -13.18
C ASN A 209 -4.84 -16.00 -12.13
N PHE A 210 -3.76 -15.72 -11.38
CA PHE A 210 -3.74 -14.68 -10.37
C PHE A 210 -3.97 -13.28 -10.95
N LEU A 211 -3.53 -13.03 -12.19
CA LEU A 211 -3.74 -11.75 -12.86
C LEU A 211 -5.23 -11.39 -13.02
N LEU A 212 -6.14 -12.37 -12.93
CA LEU A 212 -7.58 -12.10 -12.96
C LEU A 212 -8.04 -11.19 -11.80
N TRP A 213 -7.34 -11.20 -10.66
CA TRP A 213 -7.61 -10.28 -9.55
C TRP A 213 -7.40 -8.80 -9.90
N TYR A 214 -6.53 -8.51 -10.87
CA TYR A 214 -6.34 -7.14 -11.37
C TYR A 214 -7.40 -6.72 -12.38
N GLY A 215 -8.07 -7.67 -13.05
CA GLY A 215 -9.05 -7.39 -14.11
C GLY A 215 -10.52 -7.53 -13.68
N SER A 216 -10.79 -8.09 -12.50
CA SER A 216 -12.16 -8.32 -12.02
C SER A 216 -12.54 -7.44 -10.83
N ALA A 217 -13.70 -6.79 -10.92
CA ALA A 217 -14.33 -6.10 -9.79
C ALA A 217 -14.92 -7.11 -8.79
N LEU A 218 -15.40 -8.28 -9.24
CA LEU A 218 -16.10 -9.22 -8.38
C LEU A 218 -15.60 -10.65 -8.59
N PHE A 219 -15.19 -11.33 -7.52
CA PHE A 219 -15.21 -12.79 -7.48
C PHE A 219 -16.29 -13.17 -6.46
N LEU A 220 -17.41 -13.72 -6.94
CA LEU A 220 -18.50 -14.28 -6.12
C LEU A 220 -18.08 -15.50 -5.27
N LEU A 221 -16.78 -15.77 -5.15
CA LEU A 221 -16.19 -16.84 -4.34
C LEU A 221 -15.57 -16.26 -3.06
N ASP A 222 -16.33 -15.43 -2.36
CA ASP A 222 -15.77 -14.60 -1.30
C ASP A 222 -16.21 -15.11 0.10
N PHE A 223 -15.20 -15.54 0.88
CA PHE A 223 -15.17 -15.71 2.35
C PHE A 223 -15.73 -16.99 3.00
N HIS A 224 -15.52 -18.19 2.44
CA HIS A 224 -15.59 -19.45 3.22
C HIS A 224 -14.22 -20.10 3.50
N LEU A 225 -13.12 -19.42 3.14
CA LEU A 225 -11.75 -19.93 3.32
C LEU A 225 -10.87 -19.09 4.26
N PHE A 226 -11.46 -18.22 5.09
CA PHE A 226 -10.77 -17.55 6.19
C PHE A 226 -11.57 -17.68 7.49
#